data_AF-A0A377N6Y3-F1
#
_entry.id   AF-A0A377N6Y3-F1
#
_cell.length_a   1.000
_cell.length_b   1.000
_cell.length_c   1.000
_cell.angle_alpha   90.00
_cell.angle_beta   90.00
_cell.angle_gamma   90.00
#
_symmetry.space_group_name_H-M   'P 1'
#
loop_
_entity.id
_entity.type
_entity.pdbx_description
1 polymer ?
#
loop_
_entity_poly.entity_id
_entity_poly.type
_entity_poly.pdbx_seq_one_letter_code
_entity_poly.pdbx_strand_id
1 'polypeptide(L)'
;MISVANEIADAGYDPQGRSSEDLLDLAESRVFQIAESRANKDEGPKSIDRILESTVSRIEELFQRPHDGVTGVSTGYTDLDKKTAGLQKSDLIIVAARPSMGKTTFAMNLAETPR
;
A
#
# COMPACT_ATOMS: atom_id res chain seq x y z
N MET A 1 -18.94 -10.13 4.95
CA MET A 1 -18.30 -10.90 3.87
C MET A 1 -19.26 -11.92 3.28
N ILE A 2 -19.69 -12.95 4.02
CA ILE A 2 -20.59 -14.00 3.47
C ILE A 2 -21.94 -13.43 3.00
N SER A 3 -22.57 -12.53 3.77
CA SER A 3 -23.82 -11.87 3.36
C SER A 3 -23.68 -11.10 2.04
N VAL A 4 -22.62 -10.30 1.90
CA VAL A 4 -22.38 -9.49 0.70
C VAL A 4 -22.03 -10.36 -0.51
N ALA A 5 -21.30 -11.47 -0.31
CA ALA A 5 -21.03 -12.42 -1.37
C ALA A 5 -22.32 -13.08 -1.90
N ASN A 6 -23.24 -13.44 -0.99
CA ASN A 6 -24.55 -13.98 -1.38
C ASN A 6 -25.39 -12.94 -2.11
N GLU A 7 -25.43 -11.69 -1.64
CA GLU A 7 -26.17 -10.61 -2.32
C GLU A 7 -25.65 -10.34 -3.75
N ILE A 8 -24.34 -10.38 -3.95
CA ILE A 8 -23.73 -10.21 -5.28
C ILE A 8 -24.03 -11.44 -6.16
N ALA A 9 -23.96 -12.65 -5.60
CA ALA A 9 -24.27 -13.87 -6.32
C ALA A 9 -25.75 -13.92 -6.75
N ASP A 10 -26.66 -13.52 -5.86
CA ASP A 10 -28.10 -13.45 -6.12
C ASP A 10 -28.41 -12.40 -7.19
N ALA A 11 -27.78 -11.22 -7.14
CA ALA A 11 -27.93 -10.17 -8.15
C ALA A 11 -27.35 -10.56 -9.52
N GLY A 12 -26.33 -11.42 -9.54
CA GLY A 12 -25.80 -12.00 -10.79
C GLY A 12 -26.67 -13.12 -11.36
N TYR A 13 -27.39 -13.86 -10.50
CA TYR A 13 -28.26 -14.96 -10.92
C TYR A 13 -29.66 -14.47 -11.34
N ASP A 14 -30.18 -13.43 -10.69
CA ASP A 14 -31.41 -12.72 -11.06
C ASP A 14 -31.12 -11.21 -11.27
N PRO A 15 -30.71 -10.81 -12.50
CA PRO A 15 -30.37 -9.42 -12.79
C PRO A 15 -31.55 -8.44 -12.75
N GLN A 16 -32.80 -8.92 -12.73
CA GLN A 16 -34.03 -8.10 -12.76
C GLN A 16 -34.02 -6.98 -13.81
N GLY A 17 -33.35 -7.20 -14.95
CA GLY A 17 -33.24 -6.24 -16.05
C GLY A 17 -32.11 -5.20 -15.92
N ARG A 18 -31.24 -5.32 -14.91
CA ARG A 18 -30.02 -4.50 -14.77
C ARG A 18 -28.96 -4.91 -15.78
N SER A 19 -28.16 -3.95 -16.23
CA SER A 19 -27.02 -4.23 -17.10
C SER A 19 -25.87 -4.85 -16.30
N SER A 20 -24.91 -5.46 -17.00
CA SER A 20 -23.69 -5.98 -16.39
C SER A 20 -22.86 -4.89 -15.70
N GLU A 21 -22.89 -3.66 -16.22
CA GLU A 21 -22.20 -2.51 -15.63
C GLU A 21 -22.83 -2.13 -14.29
N ASP A 22 -24.15 -2.05 -14.22
CA ASP A 22 -24.87 -1.72 -12.98
C ASP A 22 -24.63 -2.77 -11.87
N LEU A 23 -24.49 -4.05 -12.25
CA LEU A 23 -24.19 -5.13 -11.31
C LEU A 23 -22.75 -5.09 -10.80
N LEU A 24 -21.80 -4.72 -11.66
CA LEU A 24 -20.40 -4.50 -11.28
C LEU A 24 -20.27 -3.32 -10.31
N ASP A 25 -20.93 -2.20 -10.61
CA ASP A 25 -20.92 -1.01 -9.74
C ASP A 25 -21.52 -1.32 -8.36
N LEU A 26 -22.61 -2.09 -8.31
CA LEU A 26 -23.22 -2.55 -7.06
C LEU A 26 -22.23 -3.41 -6.25
N ALA A 27 -21.55 -4.35 -6.91
CA ALA A 27 -20.58 -5.23 -6.26
C ALA A 27 -19.39 -4.43 -5.71
N GLU A 28 -18.83 -3.51 -6.49
CA GLU A 28 -17.74 -2.64 -6.07
C GLU A 28 -18.13 -1.77 -4.87
N SER A 29 -19.30 -1.13 -4.92
CA SER A 29 -19.81 -0.30 -3.82
C SER A 29 -19.93 -1.10 -2.51
N ARG A 30 -20.47 -2.33 -2.59
CA ARG A 30 -20.63 -3.21 -1.42
C ARG A 30 -19.31 -3.69 -0.86
N VAL A 31 -18.36 -4.05 -1.72
CA VAL A 31 -17.01 -4.46 -1.29
C VAL A 31 -16.27 -3.28 -0.67
N PHE A 32 -16.39 -2.08 -1.25
CA PHE A 32 -15.78 -0.86 -0.74
C PHE A 32 -16.30 -0.50 0.65
N GLN A 33 -17.62 -0.58 0.89
CA GLN A 33 -18.21 -0.35 2.23
C GLN A 33 -17.63 -1.29 3.30
N ILE A 34 -17.33 -2.54 2.94
CA ILE A 34 -16.69 -3.47 3.89
C ILE A 34 -15.25 -3.05 4.16
N ALA A 35 -14.50 -2.67 3.12
CA ALA A 35 -13.12 -2.21 3.27
C ALA A 35 -13.03 -0.98 4.20
N GLU A 36 -13.93 -0.01 4.02
CA GLU A 36 -14.03 1.19 4.85
C GLU A 36 -14.43 0.88 6.30
N SER A 37 -15.45 0.03 6.51
CA SER A 37 -15.86 -0.40 7.86
C SER A 37 -14.73 -1.11 8.63
N ARG A 38 -13.84 -1.81 7.91
CA ARG A 38 -12.68 -2.47 8.50
C ARG A 38 -11.57 -1.48 8.85
N ALA A 39 -11.28 -0.51 7.98
CA ALA A 39 -10.32 0.55 8.24
C ALA A 39 -10.70 1.37 9.49
N ASN A 40 -11.98 1.76 9.61
CA ASN A 40 -12.47 2.52 10.77
C ASN A 40 -12.35 1.78 12.11
N LYS A 41 -12.33 0.44 12.12
CA LYS A 41 -12.12 -0.34 13.36
C LYS A 41 -10.68 -0.28 13.86
N ASP A 42 -9.71 -0.09 12.96
CA ASP A 42 -8.29 0.00 13.30
C ASP A 42 -7.84 1.43 13.66
N GLU A 43 -8.74 2.42 13.60
CA GLU A 43 -8.50 3.84 13.93
C GLU A 43 -8.91 4.25 15.35
N GLY A 44 -9.46 3.33 16.15
CA GLY A 44 -9.76 3.59 17.57
C GLY A 44 -8.50 3.78 18.43
N PRO A 45 -8.64 4.27 19.67
CA PRO A 45 -7.51 4.46 20.58
C PRO A 45 -6.75 3.14 20.80
N LYS A 46 -5.48 3.12 20.39
CA LYS A 46 -4.57 1.99 20.59
C LYS A 46 -3.86 2.13 21.94
N SER A 47 -3.78 1.04 22.71
CA SER A 47 -2.97 1.03 23.93
C SER A 47 -1.51 1.31 23.60
N ILE A 48 -0.86 2.13 24.43
CA ILE A 48 0.55 2.47 24.28
C ILE A 48 1.45 1.24 24.38
N ASP A 49 1.09 0.25 25.19
CA ASP A 49 1.85 -0.99 25.35
C ASP A 49 1.97 -1.75 24.03
N ARG A 50 0.87 -1.80 23.26
CA ARG A 50 0.84 -2.45 21.93
C ARG A 50 1.68 -1.69 20.91
N ILE A 51 1.70 -0.36 20.98
CA ILE A 51 2.51 0.47 20.09
C ILE A 51 4.00 0.26 20.40
N LEU A 52 4.36 0.26 21.69
CA LEU A 52 5.73 0.03 22.14
C LEU A 52 6.23 -1.35 21.71
N GLU A 53 5.43 -2.40 21.93
CA GLU A 53 5.76 -3.76 21.49
C GLU A 53 6.02 -3.80 19.97
N SER A 54 5.11 -3.24 19.16
CA SER A 54 5.29 -3.20 17.70
C SER A 54 6.50 -2.38 17.24
N THR A 55 6.88 -1.35 18.02
CA THR A 55 8.01 -0.48 17.71
C THR A 55 9.33 -1.18 18.01
N VAL A 56 9.42 -1.87 19.16
CA VAL A 56 10.60 -2.65 19.53
C VAL A 56 10.82 -3.78 18.54
N SER A 57 9.77 -4.54 18.18
CA SER A 57 9.88 -5.59 17.16
C SER A 57 10.34 -5.05 15.80
N ARG A 58 9.89 -3.84 15.40
CA ARG A 58 10.36 -3.19 14.17
C ARG A 58 11.84 -2.82 14.25
N ILE A 59 12.32 -2.31 15.38
CA ILE A 59 13.75 -2.00 15.57
C ILE A 59 14.59 -3.27 15.48
N GLU A 60 14.14 -4.37 16.10
CA GLU A 60 14.83 -5.66 16.04
C GLU A 60 14.91 -6.19 14.59
N GLU A 61 13.81 -6.11 13.83
CA GLU A 61 13.79 -6.50 12.41
C GLU A 61 14.81 -5.70 11.59
N LEU A 62 14.88 -4.38 11.82
CA LEU A 62 15.82 -3.50 11.12
C LEU A 62 17.28 -3.79 11.50
N PHE A 63 17.54 -4.15 12.75
CA PHE A 63 18.88 -4.53 13.20
C PHE A 63 19.33 -5.89 12.64
N GLN A 64 18.41 -6.83 12.46
CA GLN A 64 18.69 -8.17 11.95
C GLN A 64 18.92 -8.24 10.43
N ARG A 65 18.69 -7.16 9.68
CA ARG A 65 18.94 -7.08 8.23
C ARG A 65 20.23 -6.32 7.93
N PRO A 66 21.37 -7.01 7.74
CA PRO A 66 22.65 -6.37 7.47
C PRO A 66 22.74 -6.05 5.97
N HIS A 67 22.01 -5.04 5.50
CA HIS A 67 22.12 -4.53 4.13
C HIS A 67 22.68 -3.11 4.15
N ASP A 68 23.94 -2.93 4.56
CA ASP A 68 24.70 -1.67 4.38
C ASP A 68 23.99 -0.38 4.88
N GLY A 69 23.09 -0.51 5.86
CA GLY A 69 22.29 0.60 6.40
C GLY A 69 20.99 0.90 5.64
N VAL A 70 20.61 0.09 4.66
CA VAL A 70 19.35 0.19 3.91
C VAL A 70 18.23 -0.53 4.67
N THR A 71 17.31 0.25 5.23
CA THR A 71 16.15 -0.23 5.99
C THR A 71 14.87 -0.28 5.14
N GLY A 72 14.84 0.48 4.05
CA GLY A 72 13.74 0.55 3.08
C GLY A 72 13.99 -0.28 1.82
N VAL A 73 13.20 0.00 0.76
CA VAL A 73 13.45 -0.57 -0.58
C VAL A 73 14.67 0.12 -1.19
N SER A 74 15.66 -0.64 -1.66
CA SER A 74 16.84 -0.06 -2.30
C SER A 74 16.47 0.73 -3.56
N THR A 75 17.13 1.86 -3.77
CA THR A 75 16.98 2.66 -4.99
C THR A 75 17.85 2.17 -6.15
N GLY A 76 18.74 1.20 -5.90
CA GLY A 76 19.79 0.79 -6.83
C GLY A 76 20.98 1.74 -6.92
N TYR A 77 20.92 2.90 -6.26
CA TYR A 77 22.00 3.88 -6.19
C TYR A 77 22.60 3.91 -4.78
N THR A 78 23.81 3.37 -4.63
CA THR A 78 24.49 3.27 -3.32
C THR A 78 24.61 4.62 -2.60
N ASP A 79 24.89 5.70 -3.34
CA ASP A 79 25.03 7.04 -2.74
C ASP A 79 23.69 7.62 -2.27
N LEU A 80 22.60 7.29 -2.97
CA LEU A 80 21.26 7.70 -2.58
C LEU A 80 20.79 6.89 -1.37
N ASP A 81 20.99 5.58 -1.40
CA ASP A 81 20.65 4.67 -0.30
C ASP A 81 21.43 4.99 0.98
N LYS A 82 22.70 5.41 0.89
CA LYS A 82 23.45 5.89 2.06
C LYS A 82 22.86 7.16 2.69
N LYS A 83 22.15 7.98 1.91
CA LYS A 83 21.52 9.23 2.39
C LYS A 83 20.10 9.00 2.88
N THR A 84 19.37 8.07 2.27
CA THR A 84 17.94 7.85 2.56
C THR A 84 17.67 6.58 3.37
N ALA A 85 18.67 5.71 3.54
CA ALA A 85 18.50 4.34 4.02
C ALA A 85 17.50 3.53 3.17
N GLY A 86 17.38 3.86 1.88
CA GLY A 86 16.37 3.31 0.96
C GLY A 86 15.00 4.00 1.09
N LEU A 87 14.05 3.59 0.25
CA LEU A 87 12.68 4.12 0.22
C LEU A 87 11.86 3.50 1.36
N GLN A 88 11.49 4.30 2.35
CA GLN A 88 10.77 3.82 3.53
C GLN A 88 9.29 3.59 3.22
N LYS A 89 8.71 2.57 3.86
CA LYS A 89 7.26 2.37 3.84
C LYS A 89 6.57 3.54 4.53
N SER A 90 5.46 3.99 3.95
CA SER A 90 4.62 5.12 4.40
C SER A 90 5.12 6.52 4.03
N ASP A 91 6.27 6.66 3.38
CA ASP A 91 6.75 7.96 2.90
C ASP A 91 6.16 8.32 1.53
N LEU A 92 5.84 9.61 1.33
CA LEU A 92 5.52 10.18 0.02
C LEU A 92 6.78 10.82 -0.57
N ILE A 93 7.34 10.21 -1.60
CA ILE A 93 8.58 10.64 -2.23
C ILE A 93 8.27 11.38 -3.54
N ILE A 94 8.67 12.65 -3.63
CA ILE A 94 8.39 13.51 -4.77
C ILE A 94 9.65 13.69 -5.62
N VAL A 95 9.56 13.37 -6.91
CA VAL A 95 10.63 13.59 -7.90
C VAL A 95 10.30 14.83 -8.73
N ALA A 96 11.10 15.89 -8.59
CA ALA A 96 10.97 17.13 -9.35
C ALA A 96 12.24 17.40 -10.16
N ALA A 97 12.07 17.74 -11.44
CA ALA A 97 13.16 18.13 -12.34
C ALA A 97 12.65 19.13 -13.39
N ARG A 98 13.57 19.86 -14.03
CA ARG A 98 13.25 20.76 -15.15
C ARG A 98 12.82 19.95 -16.39
N PRO A 99 12.07 20.55 -17.34
CA PRO A 99 11.78 19.92 -18.63
C PRO A 99 13.07 19.45 -19.32
N SER A 100 13.02 18.28 -19.94
CA SER A 100 14.15 17.62 -20.63
C SER A 100 15.33 17.17 -19.75
N MET A 101 15.24 17.22 -18.42
CA MET A 101 16.29 16.70 -17.51
C MET A 101 16.16 15.22 -17.15
N GLY A 102 15.30 14.46 -17.86
CA GLY A 102 15.21 13.01 -17.66
C GLY A 102 14.41 12.55 -16.42
N LYS A 103 13.48 13.36 -15.89
CA LYS A 103 12.59 12.96 -14.77
C LYS A 103 11.96 11.57 -14.98
N THR A 104 11.48 11.31 -16.20
CA THR A 104 10.80 10.06 -16.53
C THR A 104 11.79 8.90 -16.59
N THR A 105 12.96 9.11 -17.20
CA THR A 105 14.04 8.12 -17.23
C THR A 105 14.48 7.73 -15.83
N PHE A 106 14.68 8.71 -14.94
CA PHE A 106 15.03 8.45 -13.54
C PHE A 106 13.94 7.65 -12.82
N ALA A 107 12.67 8.06 -12.95
CA ALA A 107 11.55 7.36 -12.32
C ALA A 107 11.40 5.91 -12.83
N MET A 108 11.59 5.67 -14.13
CA MET A 108 11.53 4.32 -14.71
C MET A 108 12.70 3.45 -14.24
N ASN A 109 13.92 3.99 -14.19
CA ASN A 109 15.09 3.25 -13.67
C ASN A 109 14.91 2.87 -12.20
N LEU A 110 14.34 3.78 -11.39
CA LEU A 110 14.02 3.50 -9.98
C LEU A 110 12.99 2.37 -9.86
N ALA A 111 11.97 2.35 -10.73
CA ALA A 111 10.94 1.32 -10.75
C ALA A 111 11.41 -0.02 -11.33
N GLU A 112 12.41 -0.02 -12.22
CA GLU A 112 13.03 -1.22 -12.80
C GLU A 112 13.99 -1.92 -11.83
N THR A 113 14.55 -1.17 -10.87
CA THR A 113 15.56 -1.68 -9.93
C THR A 113 15.02 -2.05 -8.54
N PRO A 114 13.89 -2.76 -8.34
CA PRO A 114 13.58 -3.36 -7.06
C PRO A 114 14.20 -4.76 -7.02
N ARG A 115 15.47 -4.86 -6.61
CA ARG A 115 16.05 -6.12 -6.14
C ARG A 115 16.50 -5.97 -4.70
#